data_AF-A0A9P0DCX4-F1
#
_entry.id   AF-A0A9P0DCX4-F1
#
_cell.length_a   1.000
_cell.length_b   1.000
_cell.length_c   1.000
_cell.angle_alpha   90.00
_cell.angle_beta   90.00
_cell.angle_gamma   90.00
#
_symmetry.space_group_name_H-M   'P 1'
#
loop_
_entity.id
_entity.type
_entity.pdbx_description
1 polymer ?
#
loop_
_entity_poly.entity_id
_entity_poly.type
_entity_poly.pdbx_seq_one_letter_code
_entity_poly.pdbx_strand_id
1 'polypeptide(L)'
;MHRYYNIYQFPVKEDLLDISFDEFGGITSVPPLRVNVRTLNEEDSSSKKSNSHDESTNLATIRFNEVYAQTNFIYNVWETEENQLRLLLSQWNQEHLADTLLAEKVYVSTLKIINRHHMQRLLKKFDMGTEILFEQNLEKWRESIGRPLLPSCDTSIPPCTPTLSEIIRPLTSVSATNSREGSSLNSAINTISISLREILNETPRGKMLVEFYSQFSRFQEEQRTSLISLIAHYFEEKNLKMTLSASYKMENEILEIFPSEKLEYFRTSKRGRIYNKYANLTQSFKNAVSKHIRNDEREVIKNTRHEKSFEPEANGEICLNSLKFDNLSAEEFDRTWKACSHFRLEFIKSNKSIIEVFEKWPFYKTPSGYRLIDIDFRIAFNNRNGLLSEWSQNVEKITLFLTTEQHIKDRNIKGMLAHIKNNDALSENGKYAALIWAIHGFLVPTNKVVKKDLTGKKITTKFTIKDSQESVIYLGSNQQQVEEYISHLKKTKVWQPAIYATGKDIFSIENIFVQFGETRYEFTSILSALDICFKIIFLFDLKFPEESIMFYTFIESYFYKFKPSHNYAKVHILSEFLST
;
A
#
# COMPACT_ATOMS: atom_id res chain seq x y z
N MET A 1 -2.30 36.96 29.75
CA MET A 1 -1.01 36.64 30.40
C MET A 1 -0.13 35.92 29.38
N HIS A 2 1.01 36.55 29.06
CA HIS A 2 1.92 36.19 27.96
C HIS A 2 2.88 35.04 28.26
N ARG A 3 3.50 34.56 27.16
CA ARG A 3 4.66 33.66 26.98
C ARG A 3 4.25 32.23 26.59
N TYR A 4 4.74 31.58 25.53
CA TYR A 4 5.93 31.75 24.67
C TYR A 4 5.58 31.39 23.21
N TYR A 5 5.96 32.25 22.25
CA TYR A 5 6.20 31.88 20.85
C TYR A 5 7.72 31.72 20.68
N ASN A 6 8.17 30.56 20.21
CA ASN A 6 9.53 30.38 19.71
C ASN A 6 9.51 30.52 18.19
N ILE A 7 10.01 31.65 17.71
CA ILE A 7 10.31 31.94 16.32
C ILE A 7 11.72 31.41 16.06
N TYR A 8 11.89 30.53 15.08
CA TYR A 8 13.21 30.24 14.52
C TYR A 8 13.56 31.32 13.49
N GLN A 9 14.28 32.35 13.94
CA GLN A 9 15.18 33.16 13.12
C GLN A 9 16.58 32.53 13.18
N PHE A 10 17.31 32.45 12.06
CA PHE A 10 18.79 32.50 11.96
C PHE A 10 19.19 32.40 10.47
N PRO A 11 20.40 32.80 10.06
CA PRO A 11 20.95 34.15 10.05
C PRO A 11 21.38 34.57 8.62
N VAL A 12 21.43 35.87 8.37
CA VAL A 12 22.09 36.46 7.19
C VAL A 12 23.61 36.38 7.40
N LYS A 13 24.31 35.77 6.43
CA LYS A 13 25.74 36.03 6.21
C LYS A 13 25.86 36.79 4.90
N GLU A 14 26.21 38.05 5.03
CA GLU A 14 26.80 38.86 3.97
C GLU A 14 28.20 38.29 3.69
N ASP A 15 28.46 37.95 2.43
CA ASP A 15 29.80 38.03 1.86
C ASP A 15 29.64 38.71 0.50
N LEU A 16 30.14 39.95 0.47
CA LEU A 16 30.26 40.84 -0.68
C LEU A 16 31.24 40.25 -1.69
N LEU A 17 30.82 40.13 -2.95
CA LEU A 17 31.70 40.27 -4.11
C LEU A 17 30.96 41.04 -5.21
N ASP A 18 31.35 42.31 -5.32
CA ASP A 18 31.05 43.22 -6.42
C ASP A 18 31.45 42.62 -7.77
N ILE A 19 30.51 42.51 -8.71
CA ILE A 19 30.80 42.70 -10.14
C ILE A 19 29.63 43.47 -10.77
N SER A 20 29.99 44.62 -11.31
CA SER A 20 29.18 45.66 -11.97
C SER A 20 28.33 45.15 -13.13
N PHE A 21 27.10 45.68 -13.21
CA PHE A 21 26.28 45.76 -14.41
C PHE A 21 26.49 47.14 -15.03
N ASP A 22 26.86 47.21 -16.31
CA ASP A 22 26.55 48.34 -17.18
C ASP A 22 26.53 47.85 -18.64
N GLU A 23 25.36 48.00 -19.26
CA GLU A 23 25.12 48.58 -20.59
C GLU A 23 23.97 47.91 -21.35
N PHE A 24 22.95 48.73 -21.59
CA PHE A 24 21.81 48.50 -22.47
C PHE A 24 22.09 49.07 -23.86
N GLY A 25 21.64 48.36 -24.89
CA GLY A 25 21.48 48.83 -26.27
C GLY A 25 21.70 47.66 -27.23
N GLY A 26 20.85 47.26 -28.17
CA GLY A 26 19.70 47.88 -28.81
C GLY A 26 19.74 47.43 -30.28
N ILE A 27 18.57 47.08 -30.85
CA ILE A 27 18.21 47.26 -32.27
C ILE A 27 18.58 46.14 -33.30
N THR A 28 17.53 45.39 -33.64
CA THR A 28 17.01 44.99 -34.99
C THR A 28 17.64 43.92 -35.90
N SER A 29 16.71 43.14 -36.44
CA SER A 29 16.52 42.70 -37.84
C SER A 29 17.02 41.32 -38.28
N VAL A 30 16.06 40.63 -38.92
CA VAL A 30 15.99 39.30 -39.55
C VAL A 30 16.39 39.47 -41.04
N PRO A 31 16.50 38.43 -41.91
CA PRO A 31 17.37 37.25 -42.08
C PRO A 31 18.11 37.35 -43.47
N PRO A 32 18.28 36.34 -44.38
CA PRO A 32 18.34 34.86 -44.33
C PRO A 32 19.47 34.19 -45.20
N LEU A 33 19.52 32.84 -45.13
CA LEU A 33 19.83 31.85 -46.20
C LEU A 33 21.17 31.92 -46.99
N ARG A 34 21.95 30.82 -46.97
CA ARG A 34 22.04 29.87 -48.10
C ARG A 34 23.04 28.75 -47.89
N VAL A 35 22.58 27.56 -48.27
CA VAL A 35 23.34 26.35 -48.63
C VAL A 35 24.29 26.65 -49.79
N ASN A 36 25.51 26.12 -49.77
CA ASN A 36 26.09 25.54 -50.97
C ASN A 36 27.22 24.54 -50.71
N VAL A 37 27.02 23.40 -51.35
CA VAL A 37 27.95 22.30 -51.62
C VAL A 37 29.08 22.79 -52.53
N ARG A 38 30.32 22.34 -52.30
CA ARG A 38 31.32 22.15 -53.35
C ARG A 38 32.37 21.12 -52.94
N THR A 39 32.28 19.97 -53.60
CA THR A 39 33.33 18.99 -53.87
C THR A 39 34.50 19.62 -54.62
N LEU A 40 35.73 19.14 -54.38
CA LEU A 40 36.76 18.92 -55.40
C LEU A 40 37.86 17.96 -54.86
N ASN A 41 38.10 16.92 -55.65
CA ASN A 41 39.22 15.96 -55.69
C ASN A 41 40.57 16.70 -55.96
N GLU A 42 41.80 16.17 -55.92
CA GLU A 42 42.40 14.81 -56.00
C GLU A 42 43.93 14.93 -55.74
N GLU A 43 44.58 13.77 -55.50
CA GLU A 43 46.01 13.43 -55.73
C GLU A 43 47.10 14.06 -54.81
N ASP A 44 48.15 13.37 -54.33
CA ASP A 44 48.76 12.11 -54.78
C ASP A 44 49.71 11.42 -53.74
N SER A 45 49.85 10.10 -53.89
CA SER A 45 50.94 9.12 -53.63
C SER A 45 51.86 9.12 -52.37
N SER A 46 51.87 8.00 -51.62
CA SER A 46 52.90 6.91 -51.72
C SER A 46 53.03 5.97 -50.49
N SER A 47 52.66 4.70 -50.73
CA SER A 47 53.21 3.41 -50.22
C SER A 47 53.46 3.12 -48.72
N LYS A 48 52.77 2.10 -48.18
CA LYS A 48 53.35 0.82 -47.69
C LYS A 48 52.29 -0.24 -47.36
N LYS A 49 52.63 -1.50 -47.66
CA LYS A 49 51.84 -2.75 -47.66
C LYS A 49 51.28 -3.19 -46.28
N SER A 50 50.07 -3.77 -46.24
CA SER A 50 49.79 -5.21 -46.03
C SER A 50 48.44 -5.51 -45.33
N ASN A 51 47.83 -6.62 -45.76
CA ASN A 51 46.78 -7.44 -45.13
C ASN A 51 45.31 -6.96 -45.11
N SER A 52 44.59 -7.40 -46.14
CA SER A 52 43.14 -7.60 -46.15
C SER A 52 42.78 -9.05 -45.75
N HIS A 53 42.15 -9.25 -44.59
CA HIS A 53 41.19 -10.31 -44.25
C HIS A 53 41.00 -10.29 -42.72
N ASP A 54 39.74 -10.17 -42.29
CA ASP A 54 39.19 -10.28 -40.91
C ASP A 54 38.58 -8.99 -40.35
N GLU A 55 37.40 -8.62 -40.84
CA GLU A 55 36.47 -7.76 -40.07
C GLU A 55 34.98 -8.10 -40.32
N SER A 56 34.66 -8.85 -41.39
CA SER A 56 33.30 -9.34 -41.65
C SER A 56 32.94 -10.65 -40.92
N THR A 57 33.94 -11.40 -40.44
CA THR A 57 33.78 -12.66 -39.68
C THR A 57 33.50 -12.45 -38.20
N ASN A 58 33.95 -11.33 -37.62
CA ASN A 58 33.76 -11.03 -36.20
C ASN A 58 32.36 -10.44 -35.89
N LEU A 59 31.80 -9.62 -36.79
CA LEU A 59 30.43 -9.09 -36.64
C LEU A 59 29.34 -10.16 -36.83
N ALA A 60 29.59 -11.17 -37.68
CA ALA A 60 28.70 -12.31 -37.86
C ALA A 60 28.72 -13.26 -36.65
N THR A 61 29.89 -13.49 -36.05
CA THR A 61 30.05 -14.36 -34.87
C THR A 61 29.49 -13.71 -33.59
N ILE A 62 29.61 -12.38 -33.46
CA ILE A 62 29.00 -11.61 -32.36
C ILE A 62 27.47 -11.61 -32.48
N ARG A 63 26.91 -11.41 -33.69
CA ARG A 63 25.45 -11.51 -33.90
C ARG A 63 24.91 -12.92 -33.71
N PHE A 64 25.66 -13.96 -34.05
CA PHE A 64 25.22 -15.35 -33.85
C PHE A 64 25.21 -15.71 -32.35
N ASN A 65 26.19 -15.24 -31.57
CA ASN A 65 26.22 -15.47 -30.11
C ASN A 65 25.20 -14.61 -29.34
N GLU A 66 24.87 -13.40 -29.81
CA GLU A 66 23.79 -12.58 -29.22
C GLU A 66 22.40 -13.16 -29.51
N VAL A 67 22.18 -13.71 -30.71
CA VAL A 67 20.93 -14.42 -31.04
C VAL A 67 20.85 -15.74 -30.27
N TYR A 68 21.94 -16.50 -30.11
CA TYR A 68 21.95 -17.72 -29.30
C TYR A 68 21.71 -17.46 -27.79
N ALA A 69 22.25 -16.35 -27.28
CA ALA A 69 22.00 -15.88 -25.90
C ALA A 69 20.57 -15.36 -25.71
N GLN A 70 19.98 -14.69 -26.71
CA GLN A 70 18.58 -14.26 -26.67
C GLN A 70 17.60 -15.43 -26.86
N THR A 71 17.92 -16.45 -27.66
CA THR A 71 17.10 -17.67 -27.76
C THR A 71 17.19 -18.53 -26.49
N ASN A 72 18.33 -18.56 -25.79
CA ASN A 72 18.45 -19.24 -24.49
C ASN A 72 17.90 -18.42 -23.30
N PHE A 73 17.70 -17.11 -23.46
CA PHE A 73 17.01 -16.27 -22.48
C PHE A 73 15.48 -16.31 -22.66
N ILE A 74 14.99 -16.45 -23.90
CA ILE A 74 13.56 -16.60 -24.21
C ILE A 74 13.06 -18.04 -23.93
N TYR A 75 13.94 -19.04 -23.92
CA TYR A 75 13.59 -20.40 -23.47
C TYR A 75 13.50 -20.60 -21.94
N ASN A 76 13.79 -19.58 -21.14
CA ASN A 76 13.68 -19.64 -19.67
C ASN A 76 12.48 -18.85 -19.10
N VAL A 77 11.49 -18.47 -19.92
CA VAL A 77 10.32 -17.68 -19.47
C VAL A 77 8.97 -18.38 -19.76
N TRP A 78 8.98 -19.70 -19.97
CA TRP A 78 7.78 -20.54 -19.88
C TRP A 78 8.08 -21.77 -19.04
N GLU A 79 8.34 -21.56 -17.75
CA GLU A 79 8.35 -22.67 -16.81
C GLU A 79 6.91 -23.18 -16.68
N THR A 80 6.56 -24.22 -17.43
CA THR A 80 5.23 -24.85 -17.40
C THR A 80 4.89 -25.24 -15.96
N GLU A 81 3.60 -25.25 -15.59
CA GLU A 81 3.18 -25.72 -14.25
C GLU A 81 3.67 -27.15 -13.96
N GLU A 82 3.96 -27.92 -15.01
CA GLU A 82 4.65 -29.20 -14.97
C GLU A 82 6.11 -29.09 -14.49
N ASN A 83 6.91 -28.18 -15.05
CA ASN A 83 8.31 -28.00 -14.63
C ASN A 83 8.41 -27.56 -13.17
N GLN A 84 7.52 -26.66 -12.74
CA GLN A 84 7.45 -26.24 -11.33
C GLN A 84 7.12 -27.40 -10.38
N LEU A 85 6.21 -28.29 -10.80
CA LEU A 85 5.89 -29.49 -10.04
C LEU A 85 7.06 -30.46 -9.98
N ARG A 86 7.72 -30.73 -11.12
CA ARG A 86 8.89 -31.63 -11.17
C ARG A 86 10.05 -31.12 -10.32
N LEU A 87 10.34 -29.82 -10.36
CA LEU A 87 11.35 -29.19 -9.51
C LEU A 87 11.02 -29.31 -8.02
N LEU A 88 9.75 -29.08 -7.65
CA LEU A 88 9.31 -29.22 -6.26
C LEU A 88 9.45 -30.66 -5.75
N LEU A 89 9.07 -31.64 -6.56
CA LEU A 89 9.17 -33.06 -6.21
C LEU A 89 10.62 -33.55 -6.20
N SER A 90 11.49 -32.99 -7.06
CA SER A 90 12.93 -33.22 -7.06
C SER A 90 13.55 -32.75 -5.73
N GLN A 91 13.14 -31.57 -5.22
CA GLN A 91 13.57 -31.09 -3.90
C GLN A 91 13.15 -32.01 -2.75
N TRP A 92 12.04 -32.74 -2.90
CA TRP A 92 11.55 -33.70 -1.91
C TRP A 92 12.14 -35.11 -2.09
N ASN A 93 12.99 -35.29 -3.12
CA ASN A 93 13.50 -36.59 -3.53
C ASN A 93 12.37 -37.60 -3.89
N GLN A 94 11.27 -37.09 -4.45
CA GLN A 94 10.06 -37.83 -4.81
C GLN A 94 9.62 -37.56 -6.25
N GLU A 95 10.57 -37.35 -7.17
CA GLU A 95 10.30 -37.06 -8.58
C GLU A 95 9.48 -38.14 -9.29
N HIS A 96 9.61 -39.40 -8.86
CA HIS A 96 8.83 -40.53 -9.38
C HIS A 96 7.30 -40.36 -9.23
N LEU A 97 6.83 -39.46 -8.37
CA LEU A 97 5.40 -39.16 -8.22
C LEU A 97 4.88 -38.22 -9.31
N ALA A 98 5.76 -37.50 -10.02
CA ALA A 98 5.38 -36.42 -10.93
C ALA A 98 4.39 -36.87 -11.99
N ASP A 99 4.64 -38.01 -12.65
CA ASP A 99 3.77 -38.48 -13.74
C ASP A 99 2.38 -38.87 -13.24
N THR A 100 2.27 -39.38 -12.01
CA THR A 100 0.98 -39.72 -11.40
C THR A 100 0.21 -38.49 -10.96
N LEU A 101 0.90 -37.49 -10.39
CA LEU A 101 0.32 -36.20 -10.04
C LEU A 101 -0.18 -35.46 -11.30
N LEU A 102 0.60 -35.47 -12.38
CA LEU A 102 0.23 -34.85 -13.66
C LEU A 102 -0.95 -35.57 -14.33
N ALA A 103 -0.99 -36.90 -14.29
CA ALA A 103 -2.12 -37.68 -14.82
C ALA A 103 -3.45 -37.34 -14.11
N GLU A 104 -3.39 -37.07 -12.80
CA GLU A 104 -4.55 -36.65 -11.99
C GLU A 104 -4.75 -35.12 -11.97
N LYS A 105 -4.04 -34.38 -12.84
CA LYS A 105 -4.08 -32.90 -12.96
C LYS A 105 -3.79 -32.16 -11.64
N VAL A 106 -2.89 -32.69 -10.84
CA VAL A 106 -2.44 -32.09 -9.58
C VAL A 106 -1.17 -31.30 -9.82
N TYR A 107 -1.28 -29.97 -9.79
CA TYR A 107 -0.16 -29.03 -9.94
C TYR A 107 0.21 -28.38 -8.60
N VAL A 108 1.26 -27.54 -8.59
CA VAL A 108 1.67 -26.76 -7.39
C VAL A 108 0.50 -25.93 -6.83
N SER A 109 -0.37 -25.41 -7.69
CA SER A 109 -1.60 -24.71 -7.30
C SER A 109 -2.58 -25.62 -6.54
N THR A 110 -2.77 -26.86 -7.00
CA THR A 110 -3.59 -27.89 -6.34
C THR A 110 -3.00 -28.34 -5.00
N LEU A 111 -1.67 -28.51 -4.91
CA LEU A 111 -0.98 -28.89 -3.66
C LEU A 111 -1.11 -27.84 -2.54
N LYS A 112 -1.33 -26.57 -2.88
CA LYS A 112 -1.60 -25.49 -1.90
C LYS A 112 -2.95 -25.62 -1.20
N ILE A 113 -3.88 -26.39 -1.77
CA ILE A 113 -5.27 -26.53 -1.29
C ILE A 113 -5.68 -27.99 -1.05
N ILE A 114 -4.81 -28.96 -1.31
CA ILE A 114 -5.06 -30.38 -1.06
C ILE A 114 -5.27 -30.65 0.45
N ASN A 115 -6.12 -31.62 0.77
CA ASN A 115 -6.50 -32.05 2.13
C ASN A 115 -6.06 -33.51 2.36
N ARG A 116 -6.01 -33.97 3.63
CA ARG A 116 -5.60 -35.34 3.98
C ARG A 116 -6.32 -36.44 3.22
N HIS A 117 -7.64 -36.39 3.13
CA HIS A 117 -8.42 -37.39 2.39
C HIS A 117 -8.16 -37.37 0.87
N HIS A 118 -7.75 -36.23 0.30
CA HIS A 118 -7.32 -36.16 -1.10
C HIS A 118 -5.97 -36.83 -1.30
N MET A 119 -5.03 -36.69 -0.35
CA MET A 119 -3.72 -37.34 -0.40
C MET A 119 -3.85 -38.86 -0.33
N GLN A 120 -4.66 -39.36 0.61
CA GLN A 120 -4.97 -40.80 0.73
C GLN A 120 -5.57 -41.39 -0.55
N ARG A 121 -6.38 -40.60 -1.28
CA ARG A 121 -6.95 -41.03 -2.58
C ARG A 121 -5.92 -40.95 -3.71
N LEU A 122 -5.14 -39.88 -3.74
CA LEU A 122 -4.14 -39.60 -4.78
C LEU A 122 -3.00 -40.62 -4.75
N LEU A 123 -2.56 -41.00 -3.55
CA LEU A 123 -1.41 -41.87 -3.35
C LEU A 123 -1.77 -43.33 -3.09
N LYS A 124 -3.05 -43.70 -3.17
CA LYS A 124 -3.57 -45.05 -2.91
C LYS A 124 -2.83 -46.20 -3.65
N LYS A 125 -2.17 -45.89 -4.76
CA LYS A 125 -1.42 -46.86 -5.59
C LYS A 125 0.04 -47.04 -5.16
N PHE A 126 0.54 -46.22 -4.23
CA PHE A 126 1.91 -46.25 -3.73
C PHE A 126 1.98 -46.98 -2.38
N ASP A 127 3.20 -47.34 -1.95
CA ASP A 127 3.42 -47.93 -0.64
C ASP A 127 3.21 -46.90 0.48
N MET A 128 2.88 -47.38 1.68
CA MET A 128 2.66 -46.55 2.85
C MET A 128 3.87 -45.67 3.21
N GLY A 129 5.10 -46.09 2.90
CA GLY A 129 6.30 -45.30 3.14
C GLY A 129 6.34 -44.05 2.27
N THR A 130 6.00 -44.20 0.99
CA THR A 130 5.85 -43.10 0.04
C THR A 130 4.76 -42.12 0.46
N GLU A 131 3.62 -42.62 0.94
CA GLU A 131 2.51 -41.79 1.44
C GLU A 131 2.96 -40.92 2.63
N ILE A 132 3.59 -41.53 3.63
CA ILE A 132 4.05 -40.83 4.85
C ILE A 132 5.10 -39.77 4.48
N LEU A 133 6.06 -40.11 3.63
CA LEU A 133 7.13 -39.20 3.23
C LEU A 133 6.58 -38.00 2.45
N PHE A 134 5.62 -38.24 1.55
CA PHE A 134 4.96 -37.18 0.81
C PHE A 134 4.15 -36.26 1.73
N GLU A 135 3.35 -36.82 2.64
CA GLU A 135 2.57 -36.02 3.60
C GLU A 135 3.48 -35.13 4.46
N GLN A 136 4.58 -35.69 4.98
CA GLN A 136 5.53 -34.93 5.78
C GLN A 136 6.23 -33.81 4.99
N ASN A 137 6.66 -34.08 3.76
CA ASN A 137 7.33 -33.09 2.91
C ASN A 137 6.36 -31.99 2.48
N LEU A 138 5.12 -32.36 2.13
CA LEU A 138 4.06 -31.41 1.82
C LEU A 138 3.75 -30.52 3.02
N GLU A 139 3.65 -31.08 4.23
CA GLU A 139 3.37 -30.31 5.44
C GLU A 139 4.48 -29.29 5.74
N LYS A 140 5.76 -29.71 5.70
CA LYS A 140 6.92 -28.80 5.84
C LYS A 140 6.93 -27.71 4.77
N TRP A 141 6.66 -28.06 3.51
CA TRP A 141 6.59 -27.09 2.43
C TRP A 141 5.44 -26.10 2.65
N ARG A 142 4.27 -26.59 3.05
CA ARG A 142 3.08 -25.79 3.34
C ARG A 142 3.29 -24.86 4.54
N GLU A 143 3.99 -25.29 5.57
CA GLU A 143 4.44 -24.44 6.67
C GLU A 143 5.36 -23.32 6.16
N SER A 144 6.32 -23.64 5.29
CA SER A 144 7.26 -22.66 4.75
C SER A 144 6.59 -21.54 3.93
N ILE A 145 5.48 -21.85 3.26
CA ILE A 145 4.67 -20.87 2.51
C ILE A 145 3.51 -20.26 3.32
N GLY A 146 3.40 -20.59 4.61
CA GLY A 146 2.41 -20.04 5.54
C GLY A 146 0.97 -20.57 5.36
N ARG A 147 0.81 -21.82 4.90
CA ARG A 147 -0.48 -22.50 4.68
C ARG A 147 -0.53 -23.91 5.30
N PRO A 148 -0.30 -24.06 6.63
CA PRO A 148 -0.26 -25.38 7.28
C PRO A 148 -1.58 -26.15 7.08
N LEU A 149 -1.50 -27.48 7.10
CA LEU A 149 -2.69 -28.33 7.11
C LEU A 149 -3.41 -28.16 8.46
N LEU A 150 -4.72 -27.90 8.44
CA LEU A 150 -5.50 -27.81 9.67
C LEU A 150 -5.65 -29.23 10.27
N PRO A 151 -5.54 -29.41 11.61
CA PRO A 151 -5.91 -30.65 12.24
C PRO A 151 -7.39 -30.94 11.95
N SER A 152 -7.68 -32.10 11.35
CA SER A 152 -9.04 -32.58 11.18
C SER A 152 -9.65 -32.86 12.56
N CYS A 153 -10.65 -32.06 12.95
CA CYS A 153 -11.54 -32.37 14.06
C CYS A 153 -12.56 -33.40 13.55
N ASP A 154 -12.19 -34.68 13.61
CA ASP A 154 -13.16 -35.74 13.36
C ASP A 154 -14.08 -35.86 14.58
N THR A 155 -15.29 -35.36 14.38
CA THR A 155 -16.41 -35.41 15.29
C THR A 155 -16.95 -36.84 15.30
N SER A 156 -16.70 -37.58 16.38
CA SER A 156 -17.51 -38.77 16.72
C SER A 156 -17.42 -39.11 18.21
N ILE A 157 -18.11 -38.34 19.05
CA ILE A 157 -18.57 -38.81 20.36
C ILE A 157 -20.02 -38.33 20.55
N PRO A 158 -21.01 -39.22 20.80
CA PRO A 158 -22.36 -38.84 21.18
C PRO A 158 -22.41 -38.49 22.70
N PRO A 159 -23.41 -37.71 23.14
CA PRO A 159 -23.36 -36.99 24.40
C PRO A 159 -23.78 -37.87 25.57
N CYS A 160 -23.00 -37.87 26.66
CA CYS A 160 -23.50 -38.24 27.98
C CYS A 160 -23.03 -37.21 29.02
N THR A 161 -24.02 -36.64 29.69
CA THR A 161 -24.01 -35.70 30.80
C THR A 161 -23.49 -36.32 32.12
N PRO A 162 -23.28 -35.51 33.18
CA PRO A 162 -22.19 -35.68 34.13
C PRO A 162 -22.59 -36.48 35.38
N THR A 163 -21.61 -37.05 36.08
CA THR A 163 -21.77 -37.39 37.51
C THR A 163 -20.46 -37.24 38.27
N LEU A 164 -20.56 -36.49 39.36
CA LEU A 164 -19.58 -36.25 40.43
C LEU A 164 -19.27 -37.54 41.21
N SER A 165 -18.00 -37.78 41.56
CA SER A 165 -17.49 -38.25 42.87
C SER A 165 -16.07 -38.83 42.68
N GLU A 166 -14.99 -38.20 43.15
CA GLU A 166 -14.41 -38.25 44.52
C GLU A 166 -13.48 -39.47 44.78
N ILE A 167 -12.39 -39.21 45.52
CA ILE A 167 -11.49 -40.15 46.25
C ILE A 167 -10.29 -40.72 45.44
N ILE A 168 -9.06 -40.18 45.53
CA ILE A 168 -8.01 -40.35 46.58
C ILE A 168 -7.61 -41.84 46.75
N ARG A 169 -6.42 -42.32 46.33
CA ARG A 169 -5.13 -42.42 47.07
C ARG A 169 -4.17 -43.41 46.32
N PRO A 170 -2.91 -43.67 46.76
CA PRO A 170 -1.74 -43.82 45.89
C PRO A 170 -1.13 -45.24 46.01
N LEU A 171 -0.08 -45.56 45.25
CA LEU A 171 1.22 -46.02 45.78
C LEU A 171 2.17 -46.46 44.67
N THR A 172 3.40 -45.96 44.82
CA THR A 172 4.70 -46.52 44.49
C THR A 172 4.80 -48.04 44.32
N SER A 173 5.57 -48.48 43.31
CA SER A 173 6.65 -49.45 43.54
C SER A 173 7.75 -49.33 42.48
N VAL A 174 8.98 -49.44 42.97
CA VAL A 174 10.26 -49.37 42.27
C VAL A 174 10.61 -50.76 41.76
N SER A 175 11.19 -50.86 40.57
CA SER A 175 12.21 -51.87 40.26
C SER A 175 13.06 -51.42 39.07
N ALA A 176 14.36 -51.30 39.32
CA ALA A 176 15.40 -50.98 38.37
C ALA A 176 15.96 -52.27 37.75
N THR A 177 16.33 -52.24 36.47
CA THR A 177 17.54 -52.91 35.97
C THR A 177 18.09 -52.18 34.74
N ASN A 178 19.40 -52.18 34.63
CA ASN A 178 20.25 -51.36 33.77
C ASN A 178 20.34 -51.88 32.33
N SER A 179 20.40 -50.96 31.38
CA SER A 179 21.35 -51.04 30.26
C SER A 179 21.67 -49.63 29.73
N ARG A 180 22.97 -49.33 29.74
CA ARG A 180 23.59 -48.09 29.26
C ARG A 180 23.66 -48.10 27.73
N GLU A 181 23.30 -46.98 27.12
CA GLU A 181 23.86 -46.36 25.90
C GLU A 181 23.10 -45.01 25.77
N GLY A 182 23.73 -43.86 25.97
CA GLY A 182 24.53 -43.19 24.95
C GLY A 182 23.80 -41.95 24.43
N SER A 183 23.94 -40.83 25.15
CA SER A 183 23.79 -39.42 24.71
C SER A 183 22.66 -39.01 23.74
N SER A 184 21.74 -38.16 24.21
CA SER A 184 21.57 -36.78 23.72
C SER A 184 20.37 -36.13 24.42
N LEU A 185 20.67 -35.30 25.42
CA LEU A 185 19.72 -34.35 25.99
C LEU A 185 19.53 -33.21 24.99
N ASN A 186 18.47 -33.29 24.18
CA ASN A 186 17.83 -32.10 23.64
C ASN A 186 16.40 -32.06 24.18
N SER A 187 16.18 -31.05 25.01
CA SER A 187 14.95 -30.76 25.71
C SER A 187 13.74 -30.73 24.77
N ALA A 188 12.76 -31.57 25.10
CA ALA A 188 11.38 -31.33 24.73
C ALA A 188 10.98 -29.95 25.28
N ILE A 189 10.95 -28.93 24.43
CA ILE A 189 10.25 -27.69 24.74
C ILE A 189 8.77 -28.05 24.73
N ASN A 190 8.22 -28.25 25.93
CA ASN A 190 6.79 -28.26 26.19
C ASN A 190 6.15 -27.06 25.49
N THR A 191 5.38 -27.31 24.43
CA THR A 191 4.43 -26.36 23.87
C THR A 191 3.25 -26.25 24.83
N ILE A 192 3.42 -25.47 25.90
CA ILE A 192 2.30 -25.11 26.78
C ILE A 192 1.29 -24.32 25.94
N SER A 193 0.14 -24.93 25.69
CA SER A 193 -1.01 -24.32 25.03
C SER A 193 -1.68 -23.35 26.02
N ILE A 194 -1.27 -22.09 26.00
CA ILE A 194 -1.87 -21.04 26.84
C ILE A 194 -3.17 -20.56 26.22
N SER A 195 -4.19 -20.35 27.05
CA SER A 195 -5.50 -19.81 26.66
C SER A 195 -5.68 -18.36 27.11
N LEU A 196 -6.50 -17.60 26.39
CA LEU A 196 -6.82 -16.21 26.70
C LEU A 196 -7.57 -16.07 28.04
N ARG A 197 -8.38 -17.06 28.41
CA ARG A 197 -9.08 -17.06 29.71
C ARG A 197 -8.12 -17.06 30.89
N GLU A 198 -7.01 -17.80 30.78
CA GLU A 198 -5.96 -17.80 31.81
C GLU A 198 -5.33 -16.42 31.94
N ILE A 199 -4.97 -15.79 30.81
CA ILE A 199 -4.38 -14.44 30.77
C ILE A 199 -5.30 -13.39 31.41
N LEU A 200 -6.61 -13.46 31.11
CA LEU A 200 -7.61 -12.54 31.64
C LEU A 200 -7.81 -12.71 33.16
N ASN A 201 -7.78 -13.95 33.65
CA ASN A 201 -8.00 -14.25 35.06
C ASN A 201 -6.75 -14.04 35.94
N GLU A 202 -5.56 -14.06 35.37
CA GLU A 202 -4.30 -13.93 36.11
C GLU A 202 -4.01 -12.47 36.52
N THR A 203 -4.57 -11.49 35.82
CA THR A 203 -4.28 -10.07 36.08
C THR A 203 -5.51 -9.28 36.54
N PRO A 204 -5.37 -8.32 37.49
CA PRO A 204 -6.47 -7.42 37.85
C PRO A 204 -7.03 -6.64 36.65
N ARG A 205 -6.16 -6.25 35.71
CA ARG A 205 -6.56 -5.56 34.47
C ARG A 205 -7.42 -6.45 33.56
N GLY A 206 -7.08 -7.73 33.45
CA GLY A 206 -7.87 -8.69 32.69
C GLY A 206 -9.28 -8.86 33.27
N LYS A 207 -9.39 -9.00 34.61
CA LYS A 207 -10.68 -9.06 35.32
C LYS A 207 -11.52 -7.79 35.09
N MET A 208 -10.90 -6.61 35.16
CA MET A 208 -11.59 -5.35 34.87
C MET A 208 -12.09 -5.24 33.42
N LEU A 209 -11.34 -5.78 32.44
CA LEU A 209 -11.79 -5.81 31.04
C LEU A 209 -13.00 -6.73 30.86
N VAL A 210 -13.02 -7.89 31.54
CA VAL A 210 -14.17 -8.80 31.52
C VAL A 210 -15.40 -8.16 32.16
N GLU A 211 -15.23 -7.47 33.29
CA GLU A 211 -16.32 -6.76 33.97
C GLU A 211 -16.83 -5.56 33.18
N PHE A 212 -15.94 -4.80 32.53
CA PHE A 212 -16.35 -3.74 31.61
C PHE A 212 -17.19 -4.31 30.47
N TYR A 213 -16.77 -5.42 29.87
CA TYR A 213 -17.52 -6.04 28.79
C TYR A 213 -18.88 -6.56 29.25
N SER A 214 -18.99 -7.14 30.45
CA SER A 214 -20.29 -7.61 30.95
C SER A 214 -21.29 -6.46 31.16
N GLN A 215 -20.80 -5.25 31.46
CA GLN A 215 -21.65 -4.07 31.63
C GLN A 215 -22.04 -3.40 30.29
N PHE A 216 -21.10 -3.29 29.34
CA PHE A 216 -21.31 -2.50 28.11
C PHE A 216 -21.49 -3.33 26.84
N SER A 217 -21.23 -4.64 26.90
CA SER A 217 -21.30 -5.61 25.78
C SER A 217 -20.50 -5.22 24.53
N ARG A 218 -19.53 -4.30 24.67
CA ARG A 218 -18.68 -3.81 23.56
C ARG A 218 -17.42 -3.16 24.11
N PHE A 219 -16.28 -3.30 23.41
CA PHE A 219 -15.09 -2.51 23.71
C PHE A 219 -14.99 -1.23 22.85
N GLN A 220 -14.35 -0.19 23.41
CA GLN A 220 -13.84 0.95 22.65
C GLN A 220 -12.34 0.75 22.37
N GLU A 221 -11.74 1.65 21.61
CA GLU A 221 -10.34 1.51 21.16
C GLU A 221 -9.34 1.48 22.32
N GLU A 222 -9.65 2.17 23.42
CA GLU A 222 -8.88 2.19 24.66
C GLU A 222 -8.85 0.81 25.33
N GLN A 223 -10.00 0.14 25.44
CA GLN A 223 -10.08 -1.21 26.04
C GLN A 223 -9.44 -2.23 25.10
N ARG A 224 -9.64 -2.14 23.78
CA ARG A 224 -8.95 -3.00 22.81
C ARG A 224 -7.44 -2.86 22.90
N THR A 225 -6.93 -1.63 22.99
CA THR A 225 -5.49 -1.35 23.14
C THR A 225 -4.96 -1.89 24.47
N SER A 226 -5.76 -1.81 25.53
CA SER A 226 -5.42 -2.37 26.85
C SER A 226 -5.36 -3.90 26.82
N LEU A 227 -6.32 -4.56 26.17
CA LEU A 227 -6.36 -6.01 25.97
C LEU A 227 -5.17 -6.50 25.14
N ILE A 228 -4.87 -5.83 24.02
CA ILE A 228 -3.70 -6.12 23.18
C ILE A 228 -2.41 -5.99 24.00
N SER A 229 -2.29 -4.94 24.80
CA SER A 229 -1.10 -4.71 25.64
C SER A 229 -0.99 -5.76 26.74
N LEU A 230 -2.10 -6.15 27.37
CA LEU A 230 -2.14 -7.19 28.39
C LEU A 230 -1.62 -8.52 27.85
N ILE A 231 -2.14 -8.98 26.71
CA ILE A 231 -1.72 -10.26 26.10
C ILE A 231 -0.24 -10.21 25.71
N ALA A 232 0.22 -9.10 25.12
CA ALA A 232 1.61 -8.97 24.71
C ALA A 232 2.59 -8.96 25.91
N HIS A 233 2.25 -8.25 26.99
CA HIS A 233 3.06 -8.24 28.21
C HIS A 233 3.06 -9.58 28.92
N TYR A 234 1.93 -10.30 28.94
CA TYR A 234 1.86 -11.64 29.51
C TYR A 234 2.89 -12.59 28.90
N PHE A 235 2.96 -12.62 27.56
CA PHE A 235 3.92 -13.45 26.85
C PHE A 235 5.37 -13.00 27.07
N GLU A 236 5.60 -11.71 27.24
CA GLU A 236 6.93 -11.16 27.57
C GLU A 236 7.37 -11.55 28.99
N GLU A 237 6.54 -11.26 30.00
CA GLU A 237 6.84 -11.51 31.42
C GLU A 237 7.09 -13.00 31.72
N LYS A 238 6.35 -13.88 31.05
CA LYS A 238 6.49 -15.34 31.19
C LYS A 238 7.58 -15.92 30.27
N ASN A 239 8.31 -15.09 29.52
CA ASN A 239 9.33 -15.49 28.54
C ASN A 239 8.82 -16.52 27.50
N LEU A 240 7.57 -16.37 27.08
CA LEU A 240 6.92 -17.24 26.11
C LEU A 240 7.11 -16.70 24.71
N LYS A 241 7.35 -17.59 23.74
CA LYS A 241 7.48 -17.21 22.34
C LYS A 241 6.10 -16.97 21.72
N MET A 242 5.79 -15.71 21.38
CA MET A 242 4.60 -15.40 20.58
C MET A 242 4.92 -15.60 19.09
N THR A 243 4.39 -16.68 18.49
CA THR A 243 4.44 -16.90 17.04
C THR A 243 3.26 -16.19 16.34
N LEU A 244 3.30 -16.08 15.00
CA LEU A 244 2.15 -15.55 14.25
C LEU A 244 0.89 -16.39 14.41
N SER A 245 1.07 -17.71 14.55
CA SER A 245 -0.01 -18.66 14.84
C SER A 245 -0.56 -18.45 16.25
N ALA A 246 0.30 -18.29 17.26
CA ALA A 246 -0.14 -17.98 18.62
C ALA A 246 -0.92 -16.66 18.70
N SER A 247 -0.46 -15.60 18.04
CA SER A 247 -1.22 -14.34 17.94
C SER A 247 -2.58 -14.55 17.28
N TYR A 248 -2.65 -15.34 16.21
CA TYR A 248 -3.92 -15.60 15.53
C TYR A 248 -4.89 -16.39 16.40
N LYS A 249 -4.38 -17.39 17.13
CA LYS A 249 -5.16 -18.15 18.11
C LYS A 249 -5.75 -17.21 19.18
N MET A 250 -4.93 -16.33 19.75
CA MET A 250 -5.40 -15.35 20.74
C MET A 250 -6.48 -14.43 20.16
N GLU A 251 -6.32 -13.99 18.91
CA GLU A 251 -7.31 -13.15 18.24
C GLU A 251 -8.64 -13.87 18.04
N ASN A 252 -8.63 -15.17 17.70
CA ASN A 252 -9.86 -15.95 17.60
C ASN A 252 -10.50 -16.21 18.96
N GLU A 253 -9.70 -16.49 20.01
CA GLU A 253 -10.21 -16.65 21.37
C GLU A 253 -10.85 -15.34 21.91
N ILE A 254 -10.36 -14.16 21.48
CA ILE A 254 -11.01 -12.87 21.77
C ILE A 254 -12.43 -12.88 21.19
N LEU A 255 -12.62 -13.33 19.95
CA LEU A 255 -13.93 -13.34 19.30
C LEU A 255 -14.89 -14.33 19.95
N GLU A 256 -14.37 -15.45 20.45
CA GLU A 256 -15.16 -16.44 21.19
C GLU A 256 -15.61 -15.92 22.56
N ILE A 257 -14.77 -15.14 23.25
CA ILE A 257 -15.06 -14.60 24.59
C ILE A 257 -15.87 -13.30 24.52
N PHE A 258 -15.68 -12.50 23.46
CA PHE A 258 -16.31 -11.19 23.26
C PHE A 258 -17.03 -11.13 21.90
N PRO A 259 -18.28 -11.64 21.80
CA PRO A 259 -18.98 -11.82 20.52
C PRO A 259 -19.22 -10.55 19.70
N SER A 260 -19.22 -9.37 20.33
CA SER A 260 -19.35 -8.07 19.63
C SER A 260 -18.08 -7.63 18.90
N GLU A 261 -16.95 -8.29 19.16
CA GLU A 261 -15.66 -7.93 18.58
C GLU A 261 -15.47 -8.61 17.21
N LYS A 262 -14.64 -8.02 16.35
CA LYS A 262 -14.34 -8.52 15.00
C LYS A 262 -12.85 -8.69 14.82
N LEU A 263 -12.44 -9.69 14.01
CA LEU A 263 -11.02 -9.99 13.75
C LEU A 263 -10.23 -8.76 13.28
N GLU A 264 -10.88 -7.91 12.48
CA GLU A 264 -10.31 -6.70 11.89
C GLU A 264 -9.83 -5.67 12.92
N TYR A 265 -10.44 -5.65 14.11
CA TYR A 265 -10.02 -4.76 15.19
C TYR A 265 -8.65 -5.15 15.77
N PHE A 266 -8.26 -6.42 15.62
CA PHE A 266 -7.01 -6.98 16.16
C PHE A 266 -6.01 -7.36 15.08
N ARG A 267 -6.45 -7.62 13.84
CA ARG A 267 -5.58 -8.02 12.72
C ARG A 267 -5.94 -7.27 11.43
N THR A 268 -5.08 -6.33 11.06
CA THR A 268 -5.21 -5.52 9.83
C THR A 268 -4.26 -5.94 8.70
N SER A 269 -3.33 -6.87 8.97
CA SER A 269 -2.33 -7.36 8.01
C SER A 269 -1.96 -8.84 8.27
N LYS A 270 -1.02 -9.41 7.51
CA LYS A 270 -0.44 -10.74 7.81
C LYS A 270 0.05 -10.86 9.27
N ARG A 271 0.47 -9.74 9.87
CA ARG A 271 0.82 -9.64 11.29
C ARG A 271 -0.32 -8.96 12.05
N GLY A 272 -0.78 -9.59 13.13
CA GLY A 272 -1.77 -9.03 14.05
C GLY A 272 -1.19 -7.94 14.95
N ARG A 273 -2.07 -7.10 15.53
CA ARG A 273 -1.70 -6.03 16.47
C ARG A 273 -1.06 -6.60 17.74
N ILE A 274 -1.52 -7.76 18.21
CA ILE A 274 -0.95 -8.48 19.36
C ILE A 274 0.50 -8.90 19.06
N TYR A 275 0.72 -9.59 17.94
CA TYR A 275 2.07 -9.96 17.50
C TYR A 275 2.98 -8.74 17.35
N ASN A 276 2.52 -7.67 16.71
CA ASN A 276 3.32 -6.46 16.52
C ASN A 276 3.69 -5.81 17.86
N LYS A 277 2.77 -5.77 18.82
CA LYS A 277 3.02 -5.26 20.18
C LYS A 277 4.09 -6.10 20.89
N TYR A 278 3.94 -7.43 20.90
CA TYR A 278 4.94 -8.34 21.49
C TYR A 278 6.31 -8.24 20.81
N ALA A 279 6.33 -8.19 19.48
CA ALA A 279 7.56 -8.05 18.71
C ALA A 279 8.26 -6.73 19.07
N ASN A 280 7.54 -5.62 19.23
CA ASN A 280 8.12 -4.35 19.64
C ASN A 280 8.66 -4.38 21.08
N LEU A 281 7.97 -5.06 22.00
CA LEU A 281 8.41 -5.26 23.39
C LEU A 281 9.72 -6.05 23.44
N THR A 282 9.77 -7.22 22.78
CA THR A 282 10.98 -8.06 22.69
C THR A 282 12.12 -7.42 21.87
N GLN A 283 11.79 -6.63 20.85
CA GLN A 283 12.76 -5.91 20.02
C GLN A 283 13.35 -4.70 20.76
N SER A 284 12.66 -4.10 21.72
CA SER A 284 13.21 -3.06 22.62
C SER A 284 14.46 -3.57 23.35
N PHE A 285 14.41 -4.81 23.85
CA PHE A 285 15.53 -5.46 24.52
C PHE A 285 16.64 -5.85 23.54
N LYS A 286 16.30 -6.43 22.38
CA LYS A 286 17.30 -6.81 21.35
C LYS A 286 17.97 -5.60 20.67
N ASN A 287 17.26 -4.48 20.47
CA ASN A 287 17.84 -3.28 19.87
C ASN A 287 18.86 -2.57 20.77
N ALA A 288 18.84 -2.82 22.08
CA ALA A 288 19.88 -2.35 23.00
C ALA A 288 21.23 -3.09 22.77
N VAL A 289 21.18 -4.31 22.22
CA VAL A 289 22.35 -5.21 22.08
C VAL A 289 22.76 -5.46 20.61
N SER A 290 21.83 -5.39 19.65
CA SER A 290 22.03 -5.89 18.28
C SER A 290 22.14 -4.81 17.19
N LYS A 291 22.73 -3.65 17.49
CA LYS A 291 22.85 -2.51 16.55
C LYS A 291 23.70 -2.75 15.28
N HIS A 292 24.23 -3.95 15.01
CA HIS A 292 25.26 -4.16 13.98
C HIS A 292 25.00 -5.21 12.90
N ILE A 293 23.81 -5.81 12.75
CA ILE A 293 23.65 -6.90 11.78
C ILE A 293 22.39 -6.77 10.91
N ARG A 294 22.64 -6.42 9.64
CA ARG A 294 21.89 -6.63 8.39
C ARG A 294 20.75 -5.66 7.99
N ASN A 295 21.01 -4.95 6.88
CA ASN A 295 20.00 -4.51 5.91
C ASN A 295 19.88 -5.62 4.86
N ASP A 296 18.68 -6.10 4.60
CA ASP A 296 18.34 -6.78 3.34
C ASP A 296 17.23 -5.97 2.67
N GLU A 297 17.56 -5.37 1.54
CA GLU A 297 16.58 -4.79 0.62
C GLU A 297 15.98 -5.92 -0.19
N ARG A 298 14.70 -6.23 0.06
CA ARG A 298 13.92 -7.10 -0.82
C ARG A 298 13.31 -6.24 -1.92
N GLU A 299 13.56 -6.60 -3.17
CA GLU A 299 12.84 -6.02 -4.30
C GLU A 299 11.34 -6.28 -4.14
N VAL A 300 10.58 -5.19 -4.03
CA VAL A 300 9.12 -5.22 -4.01
C VAL A 300 8.67 -5.23 -5.46
N ILE A 301 8.23 -6.39 -5.95
CA ILE A 301 7.39 -6.46 -7.15
C ILE A 301 6.11 -5.68 -6.80
N LYS A 302 6.00 -4.45 -7.31
CA LYS A 302 4.86 -3.57 -7.06
C LYS A 302 3.82 -3.84 -8.12
N ASN A 303 2.69 -4.40 -7.69
CA ASN A 303 1.47 -4.43 -8.48
C ASN A 303 0.96 -2.98 -8.62
N THR A 304 0.69 -2.56 -9.86
CA THR A 304 0.04 -1.27 -10.17
C THR A 304 -1.42 -1.27 -9.68
N ARG A 305 -2.02 -0.12 -9.36
CA ARG A 305 -3.45 -0.04 -8.99
C ARG A 305 -4.44 -0.41 -10.12
N HIS A 306 -3.99 -0.51 -11.37
CA HIS A 306 -4.83 -0.89 -12.50
C HIS A 306 -5.35 -2.33 -12.34
N GLU A 307 -6.67 -2.47 -12.14
CA GLU A 307 -7.34 -3.78 -11.95
C GLU A 307 -7.45 -4.58 -13.26
N LYS A 308 -7.34 -3.92 -14.42
CA LYS A 308 -7.51 -4.52 -15.75
C LYS A 308 -6.17 -4.70 -16.49
N SER A 309 -6.06 -5.77 -17.28
CA SER A 309 -5.19 -5.78 -18.45
C SER A 309 -5.92 -5.05 -19.59
N PHE A 310 -5.23 -4.14 -20.27
CA PHE A 310 -5.78 -3.45 -21.43
C PHE A 310 -5.16 -4.08 -22.66
N GLU A 311 -5.98 -4.71 -23.51
CA GLU A 311 -5.54 -5.12 -24.84
C GLU A 311 -5.51 -3.85 -25.71
N PRO A 312 -4.32 -3.39 -26.15
CA PRO A 312 -4.21 -2.14 -26.92
C PRO A 312 -4.97 -2.23 -28.24
N GLU A 313 -5.64 -1.15 -28.64
CA GLU A 313 -6.29 -1.11 -29.96
C GLU A 313 -5.23 -1.11 -31.08
N ALA A 314 -5.44 -1.92 -32.12
CA ALA A 314 -4.50 -2.05 -33.24
C ALA A 314 -4.26 -0.71 -34.00
N ASN A 315 -5.24 0.19 -33.95
CA ASN A 315 -5.19 1.52 -34.55
C ASN A 315 -4.84 2.62 -33.53
N GLY A 316 -4.35 2.29 -32.33
CA GLY A 316 -4.05 3.27 -31.28
C GLY A 316 -3.08 4.38 -31.71
N GLU A 317 -2.08 4.05 -32.52
CA GLU A 317 -1.12 5.02 -33.07
C GLU A 317 -1.76 5.94 -34.12
N ILE A 318 -2.73 5.43 -34.91
CA ILE A 318 -3.49 6.23 -35.87
C ILE A 318 -4.34 7.25 -35.12
N CYS A 319 -5.05 6.83 -34.07
CA CYS A 319 -5.81 7.74 -33.22
C CYS A 319 -4.91 8.79 -32.56
N LEU A 320 -3.72 8.43 -32.09
CA LEU A 320 -2.76 9.39 -31.53
C LEU A 320 -2.33 10.43 -32.57
N ASN A 321 -2.07 10.01 -33.81
CA ASN A 321 -1.75 10.93 -34.90
C ASN A 321 -2.92 11.87 -35.22
N SER A 322 -4.14 11.34 -35.29
CA SER A 322 -5.34 12.17 -35.47
C SER A 322 -5.52 13.20 -34.36
N LEU A 323 -5.32 12.81 -33.10
CA LEU A 323 -5.38 13.76 -31.98
C LEU A 323 -4.33 14.87 -32.05
N LYS A 324 -3.16 14.61 -32.66
CA LYS A 324 -2.04 15.56 -32.77
C LYS A 324 -2.14 16.50 -33.97
N PHE A 325 -2.63 15.99 -35.10
CA PHE A 325 -2.47 16.68 -36.38
C PHE A 325 -3.78 16.99 -37.09
N ASP A 326 -4.88 16.30 -36.74
CA ASP A 326 -6.17 16.59 -37.34
C ASP A 326 -6.85 17.76 -36.60
N ASN A 327 -7.52 18.63 -37.35
CA ASN A 327 -8.32 19.72 -36.79
C ASN A 327 -9.70 19.21 -36.34
N LEU A 328 -9.71 18.40 -35.29
CA LEU A 328 -10.92 17.80 -34.75
C LEU A 328 -11.77 18.84 -33.99
N SER A 329 -13.09 18.77 -34.14
CA SER A 329 -14.00 19.42 -33.19
C SER A 329 -13.88 18.80 -31.79
N ALA A 330 -14.38 19.49 -30.75
CA ALA A 330 -14.32 18.97 -29.39
C ALA A 330 -14.99 17.59 -29.23
N GLU A 331 -16.12 17.35 -29.92
CA GLU A 331 -16.81 16.06 -29.90
C GLU A 331 -16.01 14.97 -30.62
N GLU A 332 -15.41 15.28 -31.77
CA GLU A 332 -14.56 14.35 -32.51
C GLU A 332 -13.29 14.02 -31.74
N PHE A 333 -12.73 15.01 -31.04
CA PHE A 333 -11.59 14.82 -30.16
C PHE A 333 -11.94 13.84 -29.03
N ASP A 334 -13.05 14.06 -28.32
CA ASP A 334 -13.48 13.16 -27.24
C ASP A 334 -13.77 11.74 -27.75
N ARG A 335 -14.40 11.61 -28.93
CA ARG A 335 -14.63 10.31 -29.59
C ARG A 335 -13.31 9.61 -29.93
N THR A 336 -12.36 10.34 -30.52
CA THR A 336 -11.05 9.80 -30.91
C THR A 336 -10.22 9.44 -29.68
N TRP A 337 -10.27 10.26 -28.63
CA TRP A 337 -9.63 10.01 -27.34
C TRP A 337 -10.12 8.69 -26.74
N LYS A 338 -11.44 8.50 -26.71
CA LYS A 338 -12.07 7.28 -26.19
C LYS A 338 -11.73 6.06 -27.04
N ALA A 339 -11.60 6.22 -28.35
CA ALA A 339 -11.32 5.12 -29.28
C ALA A 339 -9.92 4.49 -29.13
N CYS A 340 -8.94 5.20 -28.56
CA CYS A 340 -7.59 4.68 -28.27
C CYS A 340 -7.28 4.60 -26.78
N SER A 341 -8.33 4.47 -25.96
CA SER A 341 -8.20 4.48 -24.50
C SER A 341 -7.41 3.29 -23.98
N HIS A 342 -7.56 2.08 -24.51
CA HIS A 342 -6.83 0.91 -24.02
C HIS A 342 -5.34 0.99 -24.37
N PHE A 343 -4.99 1.46 -25.57
CA PHE A 343 -3.63 1.72 -26.00
C PHE A 343 -2.95 2.75 -25.11
N ARG A 344 -3.66 3.83 -24.75
CA ARG A 344 -3.18 4.85 -23.82
C ARG A 344 -3.06 4.30 -22.40
N LEU A 345 -4.07 3.61 -21.88
CA LEU A 345 -4.11 3.09 -20.52
C LEU A 345 -3.06 2.00 -20.30
N GLU A 346 -2.78 1.15 -21.29
CA GLU A 346 -1.70 0.18 -21.22
C GLU A 346 -0.33 0.88 -21.19
N PHE A 347 -0.16 1.96 -21.96
CA PHE A 347 1.04 2.79 -21.89
C PHE A 347 1.19 3.45 -20.50
N ILE A 348 0.14 4.04 -19.94
CA ILE A 348 0.15 4.65 -18.59
C ILE A 348 0.48 3.61 -17.52
N LYS A 349 -0.09 2.40 -17.63
CA LYS A 349 0.14 1.30 -16.69
C LYS A 349 1.57 0.77 -16.77
N SER A 350 2.11 0.64 -17.98
CA SER A 350 3.45 0.10 -18.21
C SER A 350 4.56 1.11 -17.96
N ASN A 351 4.26 2.41 -18.04
CA ASN A 351 5.24 3.48 -17.89
C ASN A 351 5.19 4.12 -16.50
N LYS A 352 6.32 4.10 -15.78
CA LYS A 352 6.43 4.68 -14.43
C LYS A 352 6.75 6.17 -14.44
N SER A 353 7.19 6.71 -15.58
CA SER A 353 7.56 8.10 -15.73
C SER A 353 6.35 8.92 -16.16
N ILE A 354 5.80 9.71 -15.24
CA ILE A 354 4.72 10.65 -15.56
C ILE A 354 5.15 11.65 -16.64
N ILE A 355 6.45 11.96 -16.72
CA ILE A 355 7.01 12.85 -17.73
C ILE A 355 6.84 12.22 -19.12
N GLU A 356 7.19 10.94 -19.29
CA GLU A 356 7.01 10.22 -20.56
C GLU A 356 5.54 10.07 -20.94
N VAL A 357 4.66 9.84 -19.94
CA VAL A 357 3.20 9.86 -20.14
C VAL A 357 2.74 11.19 -20.71
N PHE A 358 3.23 12.30 -20.18
CA PHE A 358 2.88 13.64 -20.64
C PHE A 358 3.54 14.07 -21.95
N GLU A 359 4.68 13.49 -22.31
CA GLU A 359 5.30 13.69 -23.61
C GLU A 359 4.52 12.95 -24.70
N LYS A 360 4.08 11.71 -24.43
CA LYS A 360 3.27 10.94 -25.37
C LYS A 360 1.83 11.47 -25.45
N TRP A 361 1.25 11.87 -24.32
CA TRP A 361 -0.13 12.34 -24.17
C TRP A 361 -0.18 13.76 -23.59
N PRO A 362 0.29 14.77 -24.33
CA PRO A 362 0.38 16.15 -23.84
C PRO A 362 -0.98 16.79 -23.56
N PHE A 363 -2.06 16.22 -24.09
CA PHE A 363 -3.44 16.71 -23.94
C PHE A 363 -3.92 16.73 -22.49
N TYR A 364 -3.38 15.87 -21.62
CA TYR A 364 -3.63 15.97 -20.19
C TYR A 364 -3.16 17.32 -19.62
N LYS A 365 -2.11 17.93 -20.15
CA LYS A 365 -1.55 19.19 -19.65
C LYS A 365 -2.36 20.43 -20.04
N THR A 366 -3.41 20.27 -20.84
CA THR A 366 -4.28 21.39 -21.22
C THR A 366 -5.20 21.80 -20.06
N PRO A 367 -5.71 23.04 -20.00
CA PRO A 367 -6.64 23.46 -18.95
C PRO A 367 -7.91 22.60 -18.87
N SER A 368 -8.35 22.00 -19.99
CA SER A 368 -9.48 21.07 -20.08
C SER A 368 -9.08 19.59 -19.90
N GLY A 369 -7.79 19.30 -19.69
CA GLY A 369 -7.24 17.95 -19.60
C GLY A 369 -7.85 17.10 -18.48
N TYR A 370 -8.39 17.73 -17.43
CA TYR A 370 -9.15 17.04 -16.39
C TYR A 370 -10.34 16.23 -16.94
N ARG A 371 -10.95 16.66 -18.05
CA ARG A 371 -12.04 15.91 -18.72
C ARG A 371 -11.54 14.58 -19.28
N LEU A 372 -10.33 14.59 -19.84
CA LEU A 372 -9.68 13.40 -20.39
C LEU A 372 -9.29 12.42 -19.28
N ILE A 373 -8.82 12.95 -18.14
CA ILE A 373 -8.54 12.19 -16.92
C ILE A 373 -9.81 11.50 -16.43
N ASP A 374 -10.94 12.20 -16.42
CA ASP A 374 -12.24 11.62 -16.04
C ASP A 374 -12.65 10.50 -17.01
N ILE A 375 -12.54 10.71 -18.33
CA ILE A 375 -12.85 9.67 -19.34
C ILE A 375 -12.01 8.41 -19.08
N ASP A 376 -10.70 8.56 -18.95
CA ASP A 376 -9.79 7.43 -18.81
C ASP A 376 -9.93 6.71 -17.47
N PHE A 377 -10.15 7.45 -16.39
CA PHE A 377 -10.47 6.87 -15.09
C PHE A 377 -11.74 6.01 -15.16
N ARG A 378 -12.79 6.48 -15.84
CA ARG A 378 -14.04 5.72 -15.97
C ARG A 378 -13.85 4.41 -16.73
N ILE A 379 -13.02 4.41 -17.77
CA ILE A 379 -12.71 3.22 -18.57
C ILE A 379 -11.86 2.24 -17.76
N ALA A 380 -10.81 2.75 -17.12
CA ALA A 380 -9.88 1.97 -16.32
C ALA A 380 -10.54 1.31 -15.09
N PHE A 381 -11.48 2.01 -14.45
CA PHE A 381 -11.99 1.63 -13.13
C PHE A 381 -13.52 1.44 -13.06
N ASN A 382 -14.20 1.14 -14.17
CA ASN A 382 -15.64 0.84 -14.22
C ASN A 382 -16.53 2.01 -13.74
N ASN A 383 -16.17 3.25 -14.09
CA ASN A 383 -16.99 4.46 -13.89
C ASN A 383 -17.44 4.68 -12.42
N ARG A 384 -16.61 4.30 -11.45
CA ARG A 384 -16.89 4.55 -10.03
C ARG A 384 -16.85 6.06 -9.76
N ASN A 385 -18.01 6.65 -9.45
CA ASN A 385 -18.15 8.09 -9.16
C ASN A 385 -18.84 8.35 -7.81
N GLY A 386 -18.72 7.40 -6.87
CA GLY A 386 -19.46 7.42 -5.61
C GLY A 386 -19.23 8.69 -4.78
N LEU A 387 -18.06 9.34 -4.93
CA LEU A 387 -17.79 10.59 -4.23
C LEU A 387 -18.81 11.69 -4.61
N LEU A 388 -19.00 11.94 -5.91
CA LEU A 388 -19.93 12.98 -6.36
C LEU A 388 -21.40 12.61 -6.12
N SER A 389 -21.76 11.33 -6.24
CA SER A 389 -23.15 10.89 -6.10
C SER A 389 -23.62 10.69 -4.66
N GLU A 390 -22.72 10.31 -3.74
CA GLU A 390 -23.07 9.91 -2.37
C GLU A 390 -22.66 10.94 -1.31
N TRP A 391 -21.83 11.95 -1.63
CA TRP A 391 -21.32 12.90 -0.63
C TRP A 391 -22.44 13.63 0.11
N SER A 392 -23.39 14.22 -0.62
CA SER A 392 -24.50 15.01 -0.03
C SER A 392 -25.33 14.20 0.97
N GLN A 393 -25.57 12.90 0.67
CA GLN A 393 -26.30 11.97 1.54
C GLN A 393 -25.52 11.62 2.82
N ASN A 394 -24.20 11.74 2.78
CA ASN A 394 -23.32 11.42 3.90
C ASN A 394 -22.93 12.63 4.75
N VAL A 395 -23.20 13.86 4.32
CA VAL A 395 -22.83 15.10 5.04
C VAL A 395 -23.35 15.08 6.48
N GLU A 396 -24.63 14.75 6.68
CA GLU A 396 -25.24 14.73 8.01
C GLU A 396 -24.66 13.62 8.90
N LYS A 397 -24.49 12.41 8.34
CA LYS A 397 -23.88 11.27 9.06
C LYS A 397 -22.44 11.55 9.45
N ILE A 398 -21.63 12.09 8.54
CA ILE A 398 -20.24 12.51 8.83
C ILE A 398 -20.25 13.56 9.93
N THR A 399 -21.10 14.58 9.83
CA THR A 399 -21.20 15.64 10.82
C THR A 399 -21.61 15.10 12.19
N LEU A 400 -22.60 14.20 12.24
CA LEU A 400 -23.05 13.53 13.46
C LEU A 400 -21.90 12.74 14.11
N PHE A 401 -21.21 11.91 13.33
CA PHE A 401 -20.06 11.15 13.79
C PHE A 401 -19.00 12.07 14.41
N LEU A 402 -18.57 13.10 13.68
CA LEU A 402 -17.50 14.00 14.14
C LEU A 402 -17.89 14.81 15.39
N THR A 403 -19.18 15.07 15.62
CA THR A 403 -19.67 15.78 16.82
C THR A 403 -19.86 14.91 18.06
N THR A 404 -19.73 13.59 17.95
CA THR A 404 -19.80 12.69 19.11
C THR A 404 -18.60 12.95 20.03
N GLU A 405 -18.85 13.10 21.34
CA GLU A 405 -17.91 13.68 22.32
C GLU A 405 -16.52 13.02 22.40
N GLN A 406 -16.39 11.79 21.91
CA GLN A 406 -15.15 11.00 21.96
C GLN A 406 -14.31 11.03 20.67
N HIS A 407 -14.88 11.44 19.52
CA HIS A 407 -14.19 11.29 18.22
C HIS A 407 -13.26 12.46 17.90
N ILE A 408 -13.63 13.69 18.25
CA ILE A 408 -12.81 14.88 18.04
C ILE A 408 -12.45 15.51 19.38
N LYS A 409 -11.15 15.67 19.65
CA LYS A 409 -10.63 16.37 20.83
C LYS A 409 -10.20 17.81 20.55
N ASP A 410 -9.86 18.11 19.29
CA ASP A 410 -9.34 19.40 18.88
C ASP A 410 -10.40 20.51 18.97
N ARG A 411 -10.07 21.60 19.65
CA ARG A 411 -11.00 22.73 19.89
C ARG A 411 -11.35 23.47 18.60
N ASN A 412 -10.41 23.60 17.66
CA ASN A 412 -10.63 24.32 16.41
C ASN A 412 -11.59 23.53 15.53
N ILE A 413 -11.43 22.20 15.44
CA ILE A 413 -12.35 21.33 14.69
C ILE A 413 -13.74 21.32 15.33
N LYS A 414 -13.85 21.30 16.66
CA LYS A 414 -15.15 21.44 17.35
C LYS A 414 -15.84 22.77 17.01
N GLY A 415 -15.09 23.87 17.02
CA GLY A 415 -15.60 25.19 16.62
C GLY A 415 -16.07 25.21 15.17
N MET A 416 -15.31 24.58 14.27
CA MET A 416 -15.67 24.45 12.86
C MET A 416 -16.96 23.64 12.65
N LEU A 417 -17.11 22.50 13.32
CA LEU A 417 -18.33 21.69 13.27
C LEU A 417 -19.55 22.42 13.84
N ALA A 418 -19.37 23.18 14.92
CA ALA A 418 -20.43 24.03 15.45
C ALA A 418 -20.84 25.13 14.46
N HIS A 419 -19.89 25.75 13.78
CA HIS A 419 -20.17 26.74 12.75
C HIS A 419 -20.90 26.14 11.54
N ILE A 420 -20.51 24.94 11.09
CA ILE A 420 -21.20 24.21 10.01
C ILE A 420 -22.66 23.90 10.38
N LYS A 421 -22.94 23.54 11.64
CA LYS A 421 -24.30 23.21 12.11
C LYS A 421 -25.19 24.43 12.32
N ASN A 422 -24.62 25.56 12.74
CA ASN A 422 -25.39 26.72 13.18
C ASN A 422 -25.54 27.81 12.10
N ASN A 423 -24.86 27.66 10.95
CA ASN A 423 -24.84 28.67 9.91
C ASN A 423 -25.40 28.10 8.59
N ASP A 424 -26.69 28.31 8.38
CA ASP A 424 -27.39 27.88 7.16
C ASP A 424 -27.03 28.72 5.92
N ALA A 425 -26.37 29.87 6.11
CA ALA A 425 -25.99 30.78 5.02
C ALA A 425 -24.63 30.43 4.38
N LEU A 426 -24.00 29.32 4.78
CA LEU A 426 -22.73 28.87 4.19
C LEU A 426 -22.90 28.48 2.73
N SER A 427 -21.97 28.92 1.88
CA SER A 427 -21.89 28.43 0.51
C SER A 427 -21.61 26.92 0.51
N GLU A 428 -22.07 26.23 -0.54
CA GLU A 428 -21.83 24.78 -0.65
C GLU A 428 -20.32 24.45 -0.61
N ASN A 429 -19.50 25.24 -1.33
CA ASN A 429 -18.05 25.10 -1.31
C ASN A 429 -17.46 25.30 0.09
N GLY A 430 -17.88 26.34 0.81
CA GLY A 430 -17.43 26.59 2.17
C GLY A 430 -17.82 25.48 3.13
N LYS A 431 -19.07 25.01 3.04
CA LYS A 431 -19.59 23.91 3.87
C LYS A 431 -18.83 22.61 3.62
N TYR A 432 -18.62 22.23 2.36
CA TYR A 432 -17.93 20.98 2.01
C TYR A 432 -16.43 21.06 2.31
N ALA A 433 -15.76 22.17 2.03
CA ALA A 433 -14.35 22.34 2.35
C ALA A 433 -14.10 22.31 3.87
N ALA A 434 -14.94 22.98 4.64
CA ALA A 434 -14.86 22.95 6.11
C ALA A 434 -15.14 21.53 6.64
N LEU A 435 -16.11 20.81 6.07
CA LEU A 435 -16.38 19.42 6.47
C LEU A 435 -15.21 18.49 6.13
N ILE A 436 -14.60 18.65 4.95
CA ILE A 436 -13.38 17.92 4.56
C ILE A 436 -12.28 18.19 5.60
N TRP A 437 -12.02 19.46 5.93
CA TRP A 437 -11.06 19.84 6.97
C TRP A 437 -11.41 19.26 8.35
N ALA A 438 -12.69 19.14 8.69
CA ALA A 438 -13.12 18.56 9.96
C ALA A 438 -12.85 17.04 10.03
N ILE A 439 -12.98 16.31 8.92
CA ILE A 439 -12.66 14.87 8.85
C ILE A 439 -11.20 14.61 9.24
N HIS A 440 -10.27 15.50 8.88
CA HIS A 440 -8.86 15.38 9.26
C HIS A 440 -8.63 15.42 10.77
N GLY A 441 -9.53 16.03 11.55
CA GLY A 441 -9.47 15.96 13.01
C GLY A 441 -9.56 14.53 13.55
N PHE A 442 -10.25 13.65 12.82
CA PHE A 442 -10.34 12.23 13.13
C PHE A 442 -9.27 11.42 12.39
N LEU A 443 -9.10 11.68 11.08
CA LEU A 443 -8.24 10.91 10.15
C LEU A 443 -6.82 11.47 9.98
N VAL A 444 -6.27 12.20 10.97
CA VAL A 444 -4.85 12.58 10.96
C VAL A 444 -3.95 11.35 11.22
N PRO A 445 -2.90 11.12 10.41
CA PRO A 445 -1.88 10.12 10.71
C PRO A 445 -1.13 10.49 12.00
N THR A 446 -1.43 9.78 13.09
CA THR A 446 -0.78 10.03 14.40
C THR A 446 0.58 9.37 14.56
N ASN A 447 0.93 8.48 13.63
CA ASN A 447 2.16 7.69 13.68
C ASN A 447 3.36 8.54 13.23
N LYS A 448 4.50 8.32 13.90
CA LYS A 448 5.79 8.91 13.50
C LYS A 448 6.27 8.26 12.20
N VAL A 449 6.48 9.04 11.16
CA VAL A 449 7.12 8.61 9.92
C VAL A 449 8.62 8.78 10.06
N VAL A 450 9.38 7.71 9.83
CA VAL A 450 10.85 7.74 9.88
C VAL A 450 11.39 7.63 8.46
N LYS A 451 12.07 8.67 7.99
CA LYS A 451 12.79 8.68 6.71
C LYS A 451 14.29 8.80 6.97
N LYS A 452 15.10 8.29 6.05
CA LYS A 452 16.53 8.61 6.03
C LYS A 452 16.71 9.79 5.08
N ASP A 453 17.47 10.80 5.50
CA ASP A 453 17.88 11.87 4.60
C ASP A 453 18.98 11.38 3.63
N LEU A 454 19.40 12.27 2.74
CA LEU A 454 20.49 12.02 1.79
C LEU A 454 21.82 11.68 2.48
N THR A 455 21.97 12.03 3.76
CA THR A 455 23.16 11.72 4.59
C THR A 455 23.00 10.42 5.38
N GLY A 456 21.87 9.71 5.23
CA GLY A 456 21.55 8.47 5.95
C GLY A 456 21.01 8.68 7.38
N LYS A 457 20.86 9.92 7.84
CA LYS A 457 20.35 10.26 9.17
C LYS A 457 18.84 10.06 9.22
N LYS A 458 18.36 9.41 10.28
CA LYS A 458 16.93 9.19 10.52
C LYS A 458 16.25 10.50 10.90
N ILE A 459 15.42 11.02 10.01
CA ILE A 459 14.45 12.09 10.27
C ILE A 459 13.15 11.45 10.69
N THR A 460 12.61 11.90 11.83
CA THR A 460 11.31 11.45 12.32
C THR A 460 10.32 12.61 12.20
N THR A 461 9.32 12.46 11.35
CA THR A 461 8.27 13.47 11.13
C THR A 461 6.97 12.97 11.76
N LYS A 462 6.29 13.85 12.49
CA LYS A 462 4.92 13.63 12.96
C LYS A 462 4.05 14.71 12.34
N PHE A 463 3.02 14.31 11.61
CA PHE A 463 2.11 15.25 10.97
C PHE A 463 1.09 15.78 11.97
N THR A 464 0.81 17.08 11.86
CA THR A 464 -0.27 17.76 12.56
C THR A 464 -1.58 17.63 11.79
N ILE A 465 -2.70 17.99 12.43
CA ILE A 465 -4.01 18.06 11.74
C ILE A 465 -3.92 19.07 10.58
N LYS A 466 -3.24 20.20 10.79
CA LYS A 466 -3.06 21.24 9.78
C LYS A 466 -2.25 20.74 8.58
N ASP A 467 -1.15 20.01 8.81
CA ASP A 467 -0.38 19.39 7.71
C ASP A 467 -1.27 18.45 6.88
N SER A 468 -2.14 17.67 7.55
CA SER A 468 -3.09 16.77 6.89
C SER A 468 -4.10 17.55 6.04
N GLN A 469 -4.68 18.63 6.58
CA GLN A 469 -5.64 19.48 5.90
C GLN A 469 -5.03 20.15 4.66
N GLU A 470 -3.89 20.81 4.82
CA GLU A 470 -3.22 21.56 3.75
C GLU A 470 -2.64 20.65 2.66
N SER A 471 -2.39 19.37 2.96
CA SER A 471 -2.00 18.39 1.94
C SER A 471 -3.14 17.97 1.01
N VAL A 472 -4.39 18.28 1.35
CA VAL A 472 -5.58 18.02 0.52
C VAL A 472 -6.10 19.32 -0.07
N ILE A 473 -6.40 20.30 0.79
CA ILE A 473 -6.88 21.64 0.41
C ILE A 473 -5.98 22.67 1.09
N TYR A 474 -5.14 23.34 0.31
CA TYR A 474 -4.44 24.54 0.75
C TYR A 474 -5.29 25.78 0.47
N LEU A 475 -5.53 26.59 1.50
CA LEU A 475 -6.27 27.86 1.39
C LEU A 475 -5.31 29.03 1.54
N GLY A 476 -5.16 29.82 0.48
CA GLY A 476 -4.50 31.12 0.54
C GLY A 476 -5.51 32.26 0.72
N SER A 477 -5.09 33.33 1.38
CA SER A 477 -5.86 34.58 1.48
C SER A 477 -6.01 35.30 0.14
N ASN A 478 -5.07 35.08 -0.79
CA ASN A 478 -5.09 35.62 -2.14
C ASN A 478 -4.25 34.73 -3.07
N GLN A 479 -4.30 35.02 -4.38
CA GLN A 479 -3.58 34.24 -5.39
C GLN A 479 -2.06 34.24 -5.17
N GLN A 480 -1.47 35.38 -4.78
CA GLN A 480 -0.02 35.50 -4.58
C GLN A 480 0.48 34.51 -3.52
N GLN A 481 -0.21 34.42 -2.38
CA GLN A 481 0.15 33.49 -1.32
C GLN A 481 0.13 32.03 -1.79
N VAL A 482 -0.85 31.68 -2.64
CA VAL A 482 -0.94 30.34 -3.23
C VAL A 482 0.24 30.06 -4.16
N GLU A 483 0.62 31.00 -5.02
CA GLU A 483 1.77 30.83 -5.93
C GLU A 483 3.11 30.72 -5.18
N GLU A 484 3.29 31.50 -4.11
CA GLU A 484 4.48 31.42 -3.26
C GLU A 484 4.58 30.05 -2.59
N TYR A 485 3.46 29.53 -2.09
CA TYR A 485 3.40 28.20 -1.48
C TYR A 485 3.68 27.09 -2.51
N ILE A 486 3.08 27.14 -3.70
CA ILE A 486 3.37 26.21 -4.80
C ILE A 486 4.85 26.27 -5.19
N SER A 487 5.43 27.47 -5.29
CA SER A 487 6.84 27.67 -5.64
C SER A 487 7.79 27.11 -4.57
N HIS A 488 7.42 27.19 -3.30
CA HIS A 488 8.18 26.57 -2.20
C HIS A 488 8.09 25.03 -2.27
N LEU A 489 6.91 24.48 -2.55
CA LEU A 489 6.73 23.02 -2.71
C LEU A 489 7.51 22.45 -3.88
N LYS A 490 7.59 23.17 -5.02
CA LYS A 490 8.39 22.77 -6.19
C LYS A 490 9.87 22.54 -5.85
N LYS A 491 10.41 23.25 -4.86
CA LYS A 491 11.81 23.12 -4.42
C LYS A 491 12.05 21.93 -3.48
N THR A 492 11.00 21.42 -2.84
CA THR A 492 11.13 20.54 -1.65
C THR A 492 10.44 19.19 -1.79
N LYS A 493 9.48 19.03 -2.70
CA LYS A 493 8.67 17.81 -2.85
C LYS A 493 8.47 17.40 -4.31
N VAL A 494 8.30 16.09 -4.50
CA VAL A 494 7.82 15.48 -5.75
C VAL A 494 6.40 15.95 -6.05
N TRP A 495 6.09 16.21 -7.33
CA TRP A 495 4.78 16.63 -7.80
C TRP A 495 3.67 15.68 -7.33
N GLN A 496 2.86 16.13 -6.37
CA GLN A 496 1.63 15.48 -5.96
C GLN A 496 0.48 16.40 -6.32
N PRO A 497 -0.60 15.89 -6.94
CA PRO A 497 -1.77 16.70 -7.17
C PRO A 497 -2.36 17.14 -5.81
N ALA A 498 -2.73 18.41 -5.72
CA ALA A 498 -3.36 18.98 -4.54
C ALA A 498 -4.35 20.06 -4.96
N ILE A 499 -5.35 20.29 -4.10
CA ILE A 499 -6.35 21.33 -4.29
C ILE A 499 -5.85 22.62 -3.65
N TYR A 500 -5.94 23.70 -4.41
CA TYR A 500 -5.62 25.04 -3.97
C TYR A 500 -6.87 25.90 -4.09
N ALA A 501 -7.12 26.70 -3.06
CA ALA A 501 -8.23 27.61 -3.03
C ALA A 501 -7.79 28.99 -2.54
N THR A 502 -8.52 30.03 -2.96
CA THR A 502 -8.42 31.36 -2.35
C THR A 502 -9.70 31.73 -1.65
N GLY A 503 -9.60 32.50 -0.57
CA GLY A 503 -10.76 32.99 0.15
C GLY A 503 -10.38 33.60 1.50
N LYS A 504 -11.33 34.30 2.12
CA LYS A 504 -11.15 34.89 3.45
C LYS A 504 -10.85 33.82 4.51
N ASP A 505 -11.56 32.71 4.44
CA ASP A 505 -11.45 31.55 5.33
C ASP A 505 -12.02 30.30 4.63
N ILE A 506 -11.92 29.14 5.29
CA ILE A 506 -12.36 27.86 4.71
C ILE A 506 -13.87 27.80 4.42
N PHE A 507 -14.64 28.71 5.02
CA PHE A 507 -16.09 28.84 4.82
C PHE A 507 -16.43 29.76 3.64
N SER A 508 -15.47 30.55 3.17
CA SER A 508 -15.65 31.63 2.19
C SER A 508 -14.67 31.44 1.03
N ILE A 509 -14.88 30.40 0.22
CA ILE A 509 -14.04 30.05 -0.92
C ILE A 509 -14.47 30.80 -2.18
N GLU A 510 -13.51 31.40 -2.87
CA GLU A 510 -13.70 32.21 -4.07
C GLU A 510 -13.20 31.50 -5.33
N ASN A 511 -11.94 31.05 -5.34
CA ASN A 511 -11.35 30.32 -6.46
C ASN A 511 -10.91 28.94 -6.02
N ILE A 512 -11.04 27.95 -6.91
CA ILE A 512 -10.67 26.55 -6.66
C ILE A 512 -9.95 26.02 -7.88
N PHE A 513 -8.79 25.41 -7.68
CA PHE A 513 -8.10 24.69 -8.73
C PHE A 513 -7.30 23.50 -8.19
N VAL A 514 -7.07 22.52 -9.05
CA VAL A 514 -6.14 21.41 -8.81
C VAL A 514 -4.86 21.70 -9.58
N GLN A 515 -3.72 21.70 -8.88
CA GLN A 515 -2.41 21.78 -9.53
C GLN A 515 -1.86 20.38 -9.74
N PHE A 516 -1.45 20.03 -10.96
CA PHE A 516 -0.73 18.80 -11.25
C PHE A 516 0.43 19.07 -12.20
N GLY A 517 1.66 18.93 -11.70
CA GLY A 517 2.85 19.39 -12.42
C GLY A 517 2.78 20.90 -12.67
N GLU A 518 2.89 21.31 -13.93
CA GLU A 518 2.75 22.71 -14.35
C GLU A 518 1.31 23.09 -14.73
N THR A 519 0.40 22.11 -14.79
CA THR A 519 -0.97 22.32 -15.22
C THR A 519 -1.88 22.70 -14.06
N ARG A 520 -2.73 23.70 -14.30
CA ARG A 520 -3.80 24.16 -13.42
C ARG A 520 -5.15 23.78 -14.03
N TYR A 521 -5.96 23.04 -13.28
CA TYR A 521 -7.35 22.74 -13.64
C TYR A 521 -8.29 23.52 -12.73
N GLU A 522 -9.10 24.41 -13.31
CA GLU A 522 -10.02 25.27 -12.56
C GLU A 522 -11.38 24.59 -12.33
N PHE A 523 -11.96 24.83 -11.15
CA PHE A 523 -13.25 24.25 -10.75
C PHE A 523 -14.14 25.28 -10.07
N THR A 524 -15.45 25.09 -10.23
CA THR A 524 -16.47 25.85 -9.49
C THR A 524 -16.92 25.15 -8.22
N SER A 525 -16.61 23.86 -8.07
CA SER A 525 -16.99 23.03 -6.92
C SER A 525 -15.76 22.40 -6.27
N ILE A 526 -15.66 22.53 -4.95
CA ILE A 526 -14.58 21.90 -4.18
C ILE A 526 -14.65 20.36 -4.23
N LEU A 527 -15.87 19.82 -4.39
CA LEU A 527 -16.08 18.38 -4.47
C LEU A 527 -15.63 17.84 -5.84
N SER A 528 -15.90 18.58 -6.93
CA SER A 528 -15.37 18.24 -8.26
C SER A 528 -13.85 18.32 -8.31
N ALA A 529 -13.25 19.32 -7.64
CA ALA A 529 -11.79 19.40 -7.51
C ALA A 529 -11.22 18.20 -6.74
N LEU A 530 -11.88 17.77 -5.65
CA LEU A 530 -11.47 16.58 -4.89
C LEU A 530 -11.60 15.29 -5.70
N ASP A 531 -12.70 15.12 -6.44
CA ASP A 531 -12.92 13.97 -7.33
C ASP A 531 -11.81 13.87 -8.39
N ILE A 532 -11.52 14.96 -9.10
CA ILE A 532 -10.43 14.96 -10.10
C ILE A 532 -9.08 14.76 -9.43
N CYS A 533 -8.79 15.41 -8.30
CA CYS A 533 -7.54 15.23 -7.57
C CYS A 533 -7.32 13.76 -7.20
N PHE A 534 -8.35 13.08 -6.70
CA PHE A 534 -8.31 11.64 -6.42
C PHE A 534 -8.07 10.82 -7.70
N LYS A 535 -8.80 11.10 -8.78
CA LYS A 535 -8.68 10.39 -10.07
C LYS A 535 -7.31 10.53 -10.69
N ILE A 536 -6.66 11.71 -10.58
CA ILE A 536 -5.26 11.90 -11.01
C ILE A 536 -4.33 10.95 -10.24
N ILE A 537 -4.44 10.91 -8.91
CA ILE A 537 -3.59 10.04 -8.08
C ILE A 537 -3.77 8.57 -8.46
N PHE A 538 -4.99 8.15 -8.73
CA PHE A 538 -5.30 6.76 -9.07
C PHE A 538 -4.89 6.39 -10.50
N LEU A 539 -5.26 7.20 -11.48
CA LEU A 539 -5.00 6.95 -12.90
C LEU A 539 -3.50 6.85 -13.21
N PHE A 540 -2.71 7.74 -12.61
CA PHE A 540 -1.25 7.76 -12.83
C PHE A 540 -0.46 6.98 -11.78
N ASP A 541 -1.14 6.12 -10.99
CA ASP A 541 -0.54 5.26 -9.96
C ASP A 541 0.36 6.02 -8.95
N LEU A 542 0.00 7.26 -8.62
CA LEU A 542 0.75 8.10 -7.69
C LEU A 542 0.50 7.66 -6.24
N LYS A 543 1.50 7.81 -5.37
CA LYS A 543 1.31 7.56 -3.94
C LYS A 543 0.42 8.65 -3.34
N PHE A 544 -0.51 8.28 -2.46
CA PHE A 544 -1.20 9.26 -1.65
C PHE A 544 -0.21 10.07 -0.79
N PRO A 545 -0.49 11.36 -0.52
CA PRO A 545 0.29 12.15 0.43
C PRO A 545 0.33 11.48 1.80
N GLU A 546 1.50 11.44 2.43
CA GLU A 546 1.66 10.76 3.73
C GLU A 546 0.92 11.51 4.84
N GLU A 547 0.79 12.82 4.71
CA GLU A 547 0.08 13.73 5.61
C GLU A 547 -1.42 13.42 5.70
N SER A 548 -2.03 12.96 4.60
CA SER A 548 -3.46 12.70 4.46
C SER A 548 -3.78 11.27 4.00
N ILE A 549 -2.83 10.34 4.19
CA ILE A 549 -2.97 8.95 3.73
C ILE A 549 -4.26 8.28 4.23
N MET A 550 -4.65 8.50 5.49
CA MET A 550 -5.88 7.93 6.05
C MET A 550 -7.14 8.55 5.43
N PHE A 551 -7.11 9.86 5.13
CA PHE A 551 -8.22 10.53 4.45
C PHE A 551 -8.40 9.97 3.03
N TYR A 552 -7.33 9.89 2.24
CA TYR A 552 -7.42 9.31 0.90
C TYR A 552 -7.79 7.82 0.91
N THR A 553 -7.33 7.06 1.90
CA THR A 553 -7.75 5.65 2.08
C THR A 553 -9.24 5.54 2.41
N PHE A 554 -9.79 6.49 3.17
CA PHE A 554 -11.23 6.59 3.40
C PHE A 554 -11.98 6.89 2.10
N ILE A 555 -11.54 7.86 1.30
CA ILE A 555 -12.15 8.15 -0.01
C ILE A 555 -12.09 6.92 -0.94
N GLU A 556 -10.93 6.27 -1.03
CA GLU A 556 -10.66 5.07 -1.82
C GLU A 556 -11.62 3.93 -1.48
N SER A 557 -11.73 3.59 -0.20
CA SER A 557 -12.50 2.42 0.26
C SER A 557 -13.99 2.71 0.42
N TYR A 558 -14.38 3.89 0.90
CA TYR A 558 -15.77 4.23 1.18
C TYR A 558 -16.50 4.76 -0.05
N PHE A 559 -15.97 5.77 -0.74
CA PHE A 559 -16.69 6.39 -1.88
C PHE A 559 -16.43 5.66 -3.20
N TYR A 560 -15.19 5.23 -3.45
CA TYR A 560 -14.87 4.52 -4.70
C TYR A 560 -14.88 2.99 -4.55
N LYS A 561 -15.14 2.45 -3.35
CA LYS A 561 -15.25 1.00 -3.09
C LYS A 561 -14.02 0.19 -3.57
N PHE A 562 -12.85 0.81 -3.67
CA PHE A 562 -11.61 0.09 -3.99
C PHE A 562 -11.08 -0.63 -2.76
N LYS A 563 -10.34 -1.70 -2.98
CA LYS A 563 -9.66 -2.41 -1.89
C LYS A 563 -8.37 -1.66 -1.54
N PRO A 564 -8.27 -1.06 -0.34
CA PRO A 564 -7.09 -0.28 0.01
C PRO A 564 -5.88 -1.19 0.25
N SER A 565 -4.70 -0.70 -0.12
CA SER A 565 -3.43 -1.40 0.13
C SER A 565 -3.10 -1.51 1.63
N HIS A 566 -3.60 -0.56 2.43
CA HIS A 566 -3.39 -0.51 3.87
C HIS A 566 -4.72 -0.26 4.58
N ASN A 567 -4.95 -0.98 5.67
CA ASN A 567 -6.16 -0.83 6.48
C ASN A 567 -5.86 0.01 7.73
N TYR A 568 -6.70 1.01 7.98
CA TYR A 568 -6.64 1.86 9.17
C TYR A 568 -7.91 1.69 9.99
N ALA A 569 -7.77 1.34 11.28
CA ALA A 569 -8.93 1.11 12.16
C ALA A 569 -9.89 2.30 12.19
N LYS A 570 -9.36 3.53 12.22
CA LYS A 570 -10.18 4.75 12.16
C LYS A 570 -11.00 4.88 10.87
N VAL A 571 -10.41 4.52 9.73
CA VAL A 571 -11.13 4.54 8.44
C VAL A 571 -12.29 3.54 8.45
N HIS A 572 -12.06 2.34 9.00
CA HIS A 572 -13.10 1.32 9.16
C HIS A 572 -14.22 1.77 10.11
N ILE A 573 -13.88 2.34 11.26
CA ILE A 573 -14.86 2.86 12.24
C ILE A 573 -15.78 3.91 11.60
N LEU A 574 -15.19 4.87 10.87
CA LEU A 574 -15.98 5.89 10.16
C LEU A 574 -16.85 5.25 9.07
N SER A 575 -16.28 4.38 8.24
CA SER A 575 -16.99 3.74 7.13
C SER A 575 -18.15 2.87 7.61
N GLU A 576 -17.98 2.13 8.71
CA GLU A 576 -19.03 1.33 9.35
C GLU A 576 -20.16 2.22 9.85
N PHE A 577 -19.85 3.33 10.53
CA PHE A 577 -20.84 4.29 11.01
C PHE A 577 -21.64 4.94 9.87
N LEU A 578 -21.01 5.25 8.74
CA LEU A 578 -21.74 5.84 7.61
C LEU A 578 -22.62 4.82 6.88
N SER A 579 -22.33 3.52 7.04
CA SER A 579 -23.08 2.42 6.43
C SER A 579 -24.29 1.98 7.26
N THR A 580 -24.35 2.35 8.53
CA THR A 580 -25.57 2.28 9.36
C THR A 580 -26.50 3.44 9.04
#